data_AF-A0A563UH67-F1
#
_entry.id   AF-A0A563UH67-F1
#
_cell.length_a   1.000
_cell.length_b   1.000
_cell.length_c   1.000
_cell.angle_alpha   90.00
_cell.angle_beta   90.00
_cell.angle_gamma   90.00
#
_symmetry.space_group_name_H-M   'P 1'
#
loop_
_entity.id
_entity.type
_entity.pdbx_description
1 polymer ?
#
loop_
_entity_poly.entity_id
_entity_poly.type
_entity_poly.pdbx_seq_one_letter_code
_entity_poly.pdbx_strand_id
1 'polypeptide(L)'
;MNINLTHNFVKRLTQHGGRLFLLAVSLVALSCSKNAPVTPETPVMPPVVTPETPADIPATYGAGNLKRWTTWKTATDSRFDFLMLGDSYTQGNYYTWRLRVKLLTAGFADGGPGYCSFGRYDPTGLYSIDGSMDEDELSFTYDPLKWAAQRENTYGPCGYVKNTAANATINVQGKVNLNTLTIIFEKHANAGNFRYRLNGGAWTTVSMTSPTQEIGSVDVDVTGLAMSSLDIEPLAAGEIFCGVHSKRSVNALAMDKVGAAGATAHDFAQNDLWKTSTQIINPELATIMFGTNEIMQNVSPADMKVDVQNIINKLREITPNCDILIMAPPETMYEKEHPQKYKTADYGNALYQVAVANNTAFINYAKVFGPFSQAQVTGGIIDTDRTHPGQVGSQMISDAMYNMLTK
;
A
#
# COMPACT_ATOMS: atom_id res chain seq x y z
N MET A 1 -30.63 -10.04 -34.17
CA MET A 1 -29.85 -8.81 -34.44
C MET A 1 -28.68 -8.85 -33.47
N ASN A 2 -27.57 -9.44 -33.90
CA ASN A 2 -26.40 -9.78 -33.08
C ASN A 2 -25.42 -8.60 -33.13
N ILE A 3 -24.94 -8.15 -31.97
CA ILE A 3 -23.83 -7.20 -31.87
C ILE A 3 -22.73 -7.85 -31.05
N ASN A 4 -21.64 -8.19 -31.75
CA ASN A 4 -20.38 -8.67 -31.20
C ASN A 4 -19.65 -7.50 -30.53
N LEU A 5 -19.28 -7.68 -29.26
CA LEU A 5 -18.28 -6.86 -28.57
C LEU A 5 -17.04 -7.72 -28.38
N THR A 6 -16.01 -7.47 -29.20
CA THR A 6 -14.69 -8.05 -29.02
C THR A 6 -13.60 -7.04 -29.39
N HIS A 7 -12.64 -6.94 -28.48
CA HIS A 7 -11.22 -6.59 -28.68
C HIS A 7 -10.83 -5.11 -28.62
N ASN A 8 -10.30 -4.70 -27.46
CA ASN A 8 -9.22 -3.71 -27.36
C ASN A 8 -8.45 -3.83 -26.02
N PHE A 9 -8.10 -5.06 -25.64
CA PHE A 9 -7.04 -5.34 -24.69
C PHE A 9 -6.18 -6.42 -25.36
N VAL A 10 -4.85 -6.31 -25.26
CA VAL A 10 -3.83 -7.10 -25.99
C VAL A 10 -3.39 -6.50 -27.33
N LYS A 11 -2.47 -5.52 -27.25
CA LYS A 11 -1.32 -5.37 -28.16
C LYS A 11 -0.39 -4.29 -27.62
N ARG A 12 0.80 -4.71 -27.15
CA ARG A 12 2.12 -4.12 -27.47
C ARG A 12 3.20 -4.64 -26.50
N LEU A 13 3.63 -5.86 -26.76
CA LEU A 13 4.97 -6.33 -26.41
C LEU A 13 5.56 -6.88 -27.70
N THR A 14 6.63 -6.23 -28.18
CA THR A 14 7.81 -6.78 -28.89
C THR A 14 8.42 -5.76 -29.88
N GLN A 15 9.76 -5.79 -29.93
CA GLN A 15 10.69 -5.21 -30.93
C GLN A 15 11.00 -3.71 -30.78
N HIS A 16 12.25 -3.19 -30.76
CA HIS A 16 13.64 -3.63 -30.95
C HIS A 16 14.51 -2.64 -30.11
N GLY A 17 15.70 -2.92 -29.58
CA GLY A 17 16.94 -3.35 -30.22
C GLY A 17 18.09 -2.40 -29.81
N GLY A 18 19.11 -2.94 -29.13
CA GLY A 18 20.50 -2.48 -29.10
C GLY A 18 20.84 -1.06 -28.64
N ARG A 19 21.52 -0.94 -27.49
CA ARG A 19 22.79 -0.19 -27.39
C ARG A 19 23.55 -0.52 -26.10
N LEU A 20 24.74 -1.08 -26.30
CA LEU A 20 25.81 -1.24 -25.31
C LEU A 20 26.18 0.14 -24.74
N PHE A 21 26.25 0.26 -23.41
CA PHE A 21 27.01 1.32 -22.74
C PHE A 21 28.05 0.68 -21.83
N LEU A 22 29.32 0.86 -22.18
CA LEU A 22 30.45 0.59 -21.29
C LEU A 22 30.43 1.61 -20.14
N LEU A 23 30.39 1.15 -18.90
CA LEU A 23 30.74 1.97 -17.74
C LEU A 23 32.14 1.60 -17.26
N ALA A 24 33.06 2.55 -17.31
CA ALA A 24 34.40 2.43 -16.77
C ALA A 24 34.36 2.55 -15.25
N VAL A 25 34.82 1.52 -14.54
CA VAL A 25 35.01 1.53 -13.08
C VAL A 25 36.43 2.02 -12.80
N SER A 26 36.56 3.16 -12.15
CA SER A 26 37.84 3.68 -11.64
C SER A 26 38.04 3.18 -10.21
N LEU A 27 39.05 2.33 -10.00
CA LEU A 27 39.58 2.00 -8.68
C LEU A 27 40.35 3.20 -8.11
N VAL A 28 40.02 3.60 -6.88
CA VAL A 28 40.93 4.37 -6.03
C VAL A 28 41.17 3.55 -4.77
N ALA A 29 42.39 3.02 -4.65
CA ALA A 29 42.93 2.49 -3.41
C ALA A 29 43.58 3.64 -2.63
N LEU A 30 43.32 3.73 -1.33
CA LEU A 30 44.27 4.33 -0.40
C LEU A 30 44.19 3.68 0.99
N SER A 31 45.37 3.66 1.58
CA SER A 31 45.94 2.79 2.60
C SER A 31 45.43 2.94 4.03
N CYS A 32 45.63 1.85 4.77
CA CYS A 32 45.46 1.63 6.20
C CYS A 32 46.16 2.63 7.15
N SER A 33 45.56 2.81 8.33
CA SER A 33 46.29 2.99 9.59
C SER A 33 45.80 1.96 10.62
N LYS A 34 46.76 1.37 11.33
CA LYS A 34 46.59 0.27 12.30
C LYS A 34 46.18 0.83 13.66
N ASN A 35 45.18 0.23 14.30
CA ASN A 35 45.00 0.27 15.75
C ASN A 35 44.82 -1.16 16.30
N ALA A 36 45.29 -1.35 17.53
CA ALA A 36 45.55 -2.61 18.24
C ALA A 36 44.32 -3.54 18.43
N PRO A 37 44.52 -4.85 18.66
CA PRO A 37 43.43 -5.82 18.68
C PRO A 37 42.64 -5.75 19.99
N VAL A 38 41.35 -5.44 19.89
CA VAL A 38 40.37 -5.69 20.95
C VAL A 38 39.88 -7.12 20.75
N THR A 39 40.10 -7.99 21.74
CA THR A 39 39.47 -9.31 21.78
C THR A 39 37.95 -9.14 21.87
N PRO A 40 37.16 -9.62 20.90
CA PRO A 40 35.72 -9.61 21.02
C PRO A 40 35.32 -10.64 22.08
N GLU A 41 34.59 -10.21 23.11
CA GLU A 41 33.83 -11.13 23.94
C GLU A 41 32.85 -11.88 23.02
N THR A 42 32.90 -13.21 23.05
CA THR A 42 31.99 -14.06 22.29
C THR A 42 30.55 -13.70 22.67
N PRO A 43 29.71 -13.24 21.72
CA PRO A 43 28.30 -13.03 22.02
C PRO A 43 27.70 -14.38 22.41
N VAL A 44 27.10 -14.46 23.61
CA VAL A 44 26.27 -15.60 23.97
C VAL A 44 25.08 -15.58 23.03
N MET A 45 25.11 -16.42 21.99
CA MET A 45 23.94 -16.58 21.13
C MET A 45 22.79 -17.14 21.98
N PRO A 46 21.59 -16.54 21.92
CA PRO A 46 20.41 -17.18 22.51
C PRO A 46 20.23 -18.56 21.87
N PRO A 47 19.63 -19.52 22.60
CA PRO A 47 19.48 -20.88 22.11
C PRO A 47 18.77 -20.89 20.76
N VAL A 48 19.31 -21.67 19.82
CA VAL A 48 18.67 -21.95 18.54
C VAL A 48 17.29 -22.54 18.84
N VAL A 49 16.25 -21.74 18.65
CA VAL A 49 14.87 -22.23 18.65
C VAL A 49 14.74 -23.12 17.41
N THR A 50 14.72 -24.44 17.63
CA THR A 50 14.28 -25.41 16.63
C THR A 50 12.94 -24.96 16.05
N PRO A 51 12.71 -25.04 14.72
CA PRO A 51 11.40 -24.75 14.17
C PRO A 51 10.40 -25.65 14.86
N GLU A 52 9.46 -25.07 15.60
CA GLU A 52 8.24 -25.79 15.98
C GLU A 52 7.66 -26.37 14.70
N THR A 53 7.31 -27.65 14.71
CA THR A 53 6.60 -28.28 13.61
C THR A 53 5.45 -27.35 13.20
N PRO A 54 5.29 -26.99 11.91
CA PRO A 54 4.24 -26.05 11.53
C PRO A 54 2.92 -26.56 12.06
N ALA A 55 2.28 -25.81 12.95
CA ALA A 55 0.91 -26.07 13.35
C ALA A 55 0.07 -26.17 12.07
N ASP A 56 -1.01 -26.96 12.06
CA ASP A 56 -1.93 -26.94 10.92
C ASP A 56 -2.62 -25.58 10.87
N ILE A 57 -2.00 -24.63 10.18
CA ILE A 57 -2.46 -23.25 10.09
C ILE A 57 -3.78 -23.27 9.31
N PRO A 58 -4.88 -22.78 9.91
CA PRO A 58 -6.18 -22.81 9.24
C PRO A 58 -6.19 -21.86 8.04
N ALA A 59 -7.08 -22.12 7.08
CA ALA A 59 -7.30 -21.21 5.95
C ALA A 59 -7.82 -19.83 6.42
N THR A 60 -8.59 -19.81 7.50
CA THR A 60 -9.11 -18.59 8.13
C THR A 60 -9.12 -18.72 9.65
N TYR A 61 -8.87 -17.63 10.37
CA TYR A 61 -8.97 -17.57 11.83
C TYR A 61 -9.56 -16.23 12.28
N GLY A 62 -10.21 -16.21 13.44
CA GLY A 62 -10.48 -14.97 14.16
C GLY A 62 -11.51 -14.02 13.52
N ALA A 63 -12.47 -14.50 12.72
CA ALA A 63 -13.51 -13.63 12.14
C ALA A 63 -14.24 -12.80 13.21
N GLY A 64 -14.58 -13.43 14.35
CA GLY A 64 -15.21 -12.76 15.50
C GLY A 64 -14.32 -11.75 16.23
N ASN A 65 -13.04 -11.62 15.86
CA ASN A 65 -12.16 -10.58 16.37
C ASN A 65 -12.39 -9.22 15.68
N LEU A 66 -13.09 -9.19 14.53
CA LEU A 66 -13.48 -7.96 13.83
C LEU A 66 -14.72 -7.33 14.47
N LYS A 67 -14.59 -6.94 15.74
CA LYS A 67 -15.72 -6.54 16.58
C LYS A 67 -16.30 -5.19 16.18
N ARG A 68 -15.43 -4.24 15.85
CA ARG A 68 -15.84 -2.89 15.46
C ARG A 68 -16.58 -2.93 14.11
N TRP A 69 -16.03 -3.65 13.15
CA TRP A 69 -16.66 -3.95 11.87
C TRP A 69 -17.99 -4.67 12.05
N THR A 70 -18.05 -5.71 12.90
CA THR A 70 -19.30 -6.46 13.12
C THR A 70 -20.42 -5.59 13.69
N THR A 71 -20.06 -4.67 14.58
CA THR A 71 -21.00 -3.69 15.13
C THR A 71 -21.44 -2.70 14.05
N TRP A 72 -20.49 -2.10 13.34
CA TRP A 72 -20.75 -1.08 12.34
C TRP A 72 -21.53 -1.61 11.14
N LYS A 73 -21.19 -2.80 10.62
CA LYS A 73 -21.83 -3.38 9.42
C LYS A 73 -23.34 -3.60 9.59
N THR A 74 -23.83 -3.64 10.83
CA THR A 74 -25.24 -3.79 11.17
C THR A 74 -25.94 -2.44 11.38
N ALA A 75 -25.25 -1.45 11.95
CA ALA A 75 -25.81 -0.14 12.26
C ALA A 75 -25.70 0.84 11.08
N THR A 76 -24.54 0.90 10.43
CA THR A 76 -24.22 1.79 9.30
C THR A 76 -24.55 3.27 9.58
N ASP A 77 -24.43 3.69 10.83
CA ASP A 77 -24.85 5.00 11.37
C ASP A 77 -23.69 6.01 11.50
N SER A 78 -22.49 5.62 11.08
CA SER A 78 -21.31 6.47 11.00
C SER A 78 -20.54 6.21 9.70
N ARG A 79 -19.58 7.09 9.39
CA ARG A 79 -18.49 6.73 8.46
C ARG A 79 -17.67 5.57 9.05
N PHE A 80 -17.11 4.74 8.18
CA PHE A 80 -16.18 3.68 8.53
C PHE A 80 -15.02 3.62 7.54
N ASP A 81 -13.82 3.96 8.01
CA ASP A 81 -12.61 4.01 7.18
C ASP A 81 -11.89 2.65 7.22
N PHE A 82 -11.81 1.99 6.06
CA PHE A 82 -11.17 0.68 5.86
C PHE A 82 -9.89 0.83 5.04
N LEU A 83 -8.75 0.72 5.72
CA LEU A 83 -7.41 0.74 5.13
C LEU A 83 -7.00 -0.65 4.60
N MET A 84 -6.58 -0.74 3.34
CA MET A 84 -5.91 -1.91 2.80
C MET A 84 -4.43 -1.63 2.59
N LEU A 85 -3.60 -2.11 3.50
CA LEU A 85 -2.14 -2.00 3.45
C LEU A 85 -1.53 -3.24 2.79
N GLY A 86 -0.59 -3.04 1.86
CA GLY A 86 0.20 -4.16 1.35
C GLY A 86 1.21 -3.82 0.26
N ASP A 87 1.63 -4.86 -0.46
CA ASP A 87 2.62 -4.77 -1.52
C ASP A 87 2.01 -4.50 -2.91
N SER A 88 2.61 -5.05 -3.98
CA SER A 88 2.13 -4.96 -5.35
C SER A 88 0.73 -5.54 -5.57
N TYR A 89 0.28 -6.48 -4.73
CA TYR A 89 -1.07 -7.04 -4.81
C TYR A 89 -2.12 -5.98 -4.47
N THR A 90 -1.83 -5.19 -3.44
CA THR A 90 -2.66 -4.05 -3.03
C THR A 90 -2.49 -2.88 -3.99
N GLN A 91 -1.26 -2.55 -4.38
CA GLN A 91 -0.97 -1.43 -5.29
C GLN A 91 -1.70 -1.61 -6.62
N GLY A 92 -1.55 -2.78 -7.24
CA GLY A 92 -2.11 -3.12 -8.55
C GLY A 92 -3.63 -3.31 -8.57
N ASN A 93 -4.31 -3.04 -7.45
CA ASN A 93 -5.76 -3.11 -7.33
C ASN A 93 -6.33 -4.51 -7.66
N TYR A 94 -5.53 -5.57 -7.48
CA TYR A 94 -5.89 -6.93 -7.87
C TYR A 94 -7.14 -7.40 -7.12
N TYR A 95 -7.25 -7.10 -5.82
CA TYR A 95 -8.39 -7.53 -5.02
C TYR A 95 -9.22 -6.37 -4.44
N THR A 96 -8.59 -5.21 -4.20
CA THR A 96 -9.18 -4.09 -3.46
C THR A 96 -10.42 -3.53 -4.15
N TRP A 97 -10.35 -3.25 -5.46
CA TRP A 97 -11.52 -2.83 -6.26
C TRP A 97 -12.64 -3.88 -6.27
N ARG A 98 -12.28 -5.15 -6.47
CA ARG A 98 -13.26 -6.26 -6.50
C ARG A 98 -13.98 -6.37 -5.16
N LEU A 99 -13.26 -6.19 -4.06
CA LEU A 99 -13.84 -6.19 -2.72
C LEU A 99 -14.76 -4.97 -2.52
N ARG A 100 -14.35 -3.77 -2.93
CA ARG A 100 -15.21 -2.58 -2.91
C ARG A 100 -16.52 -2.82 -3.64
N VAL A 101 -16.46 -3.30 -4.89
CA VAL A 101 -17.67 -3.59 -5.67
C VAL A 101 -18.58 -4.57 -4.95
N LYS A 102 -18.04 -5.64 -4.34
CA LYS A 102 -18.85 -6.61 -3.58
C LYS A 102 -19.51 -5.99 -2.36
N LEU A 103 -18.78 -5.17 -1.58
CA LEU A 103 -19.32 -4.51 -0.40
C LEU A 103 -20.39 -3.49 -0.78
N LEU A 104 -20.16 -2.66 -1.79
CA LEU A 104 -21.17 -1.71 -2.29
C LEU A 104 -22.42 -2.43 -2.84
N THR A 105 -22.22 -3.53 -3.58
CA THR A 105 -23.33 -4.38 -4.07
C THR A 105 -24.11 -5.03 -2.92
N ALA A 106 -23.46 -5.29 -1.79
CA ALA A 106 -24.11 -5.81 -0.59
C ALA A 106 -24.93 -4.75 0.18
N GLY A 107 -24.93 -3.49 -0.28
CA GLY A 107 -25.76 -2.41 0.26
C GLY A 107 -25.03 -1.42 1.16
N PHE A 108 -23.70 -1.53 1.33
CA PHE A 108 -22.94 -0.50 2.04
C PHE A 108 -22.90 0.78 1.22
N ALA A 109 -23.19 1.92 1.87
CA ALA A 109 -23.09 3.23 1.22
C ALA A 109 -21.62 3.54 0.87
N ASP A 110 -21.43 4.19 -0.27
CA ASP A 110 -20.10 4.51 -0.82
C ASP A 110 -19.54 5.82 -0.23
N GLY A 111 -18.45 5.70 0.53
CA GLY A 111 -17.76 6.80 1.21
C GLY A 111 -16.80 7.61 0.32
N GLY A 112 -16.71 7.25 -0.97
CA GLY A 112 -15.83 7.85 -1.97
C GLY A 112 -14.57 7.01 -2.26
N PRO A 113 -13.67 7.53 -3.13
CA PRO A 113 -12.51 6.79 -3.62
C PRO A 113 -11.32 6.74 -2.64
N GLY A 114 -11.46 7.37 -1.47
CA GLY A 114 -10.47 7.33 -0.38
C GLY A 114 -9.17 8.04 -0.74
N TYR A 115 -8.06 7.49 -0.26
CA TYR A 115 -6.71 7.98 -0.46
C TYR A 115 -6.20 7.77 -1.88
N CYS A 116 -5.69 8.85 -2.47
CA CYS A 116 -5.03 8.88 -3.78
C CYS A 116 -3.53 9.17 -3.60
N SER A 117 -2.70 8.16 -3.78
CA SER A 117 -1.25 8.26 -3.58
C SER A 117 -0.55 8.92 -4.77
N PHE A 118 0.38 9.85 -4.51
CA PHE A 118 1.28 10.37 -5.54
C PHE A 118 2.52 9.51 -5.74
N GLY A 119 2.75 8.50 -4.90
CA GLY A 119 4.00 7.74 -4.77
C GLY A 119 4.51 7.01 -6.01
N ARG A 120 3.71 6.90 -7.08
CA ARG A 120 4.15 6.31 -8.36
C ARG A 120 3.29 6.74 -9.54
N TYR A 121 3.96 7.02 -10.66
CA TYR A 121 3.35 7.43 -11.93
C TYR A 121 4.07 6.78 -13.12
N ASP A 122 3.32 6.36 -14.14
CA ASP A 122 3.87 5.84 -15.40
C ASP A 122 4.16 7.00 -16.36
N PRO A 123 5.43 7.33 -16.64
CA PRO A 123 5.78 8.42 -17.54
C PRO A 123 5.45 8.14 -19.01
N THR A 124 5.31 6.87 -19.40
CA THR A 124 5.03 6.47 -20.79
C THR A 124 3.53 6.52 -21.07
N GLY A 125 2.74 5.98 -20.14
CA GLY A 125 1.28 5.97 -20.26
C GLY A 125 0.60 7.24 -19.75
N LEU A 126 1.33 8.09 -19.01
CA LEU A 126 0.82 9.32 -18.39
C LEU A 126 -0.38 9.07 -17.46
N TYR A 127 -0.31 8.02 -16.63
CA TYR A 127 -1.33 7.69 -15.62
C TYR A 127 -0.68 7.33 -14.29
N SER A 128 -1.46 7.41 -13.21
CA SER A 128 -0.98 7.01 -11.88
C SER A 128 -0.90 5.49 -11.76
N ILE A 129 0.09 4.99 -11.03
CA ILE A 129 0.14 3.56 -10.70
C ILE A 129 -0.38 3.32 -9.28
N ASP A 130 -0.05 4.22 -8.35
CA ASP A 130 -0.48 4.06 -6.96
C ASP A 130 -1.88 4.61 -6.74
N GLY A 131 -2.26 5.69 -7.43
CA GLY A 131 -3.64 6.16 -7.64
C GLY A 131 -4.55 6.19 -6.41
N SER A 132 -5.84 6.37 -6.67
CA SER A 132 -6.88 6.03 -5.70
C SER A 132 -7.35 4.58 -5.93
N MET A 133 -8.30 4.10 -5.14
CA MET A 133 -8.92 2.80 -5.44
C MET A 133 -9.70 2.79 -6.77
N ASP A 134 -10.22 3.95 -7.17
CA ASP A 134 -11.03 4.13 -8.39
C ASP A 134 -10.62 5.41 -9.11
N GLU A 135 -9.79 5.26 -10.14
CA GLU A 135 -9.28 6.39 -10.91
C GLU A 135 -10.36 7.09 -11.73
N ASP A 136 -11.53 6.46 -11.94
CA ASP A 136 -12.68 7.10 -12.56
C ASP A 136 -13.43 8.02 -11.59
N GLU A 137 -13.17 7.92 -10.28
CA GLU A 137 -13.69 8.83 -9.25
C GLU A 137 -12.66 9.85 -8.76
N LEU A 138 -11.39 9.47 -8.63
CA LEU A 138 -10.31 10.35 -8.19
C LEU A 138 -8.98 9.95 -8.83
N SER A 139 -8.38 10.88 -9.57
CA SER A 139 -7.10 10.68 -10.25
C SER A 139 -6.21 11.92 -10.10
N PHE A 140 -4.94 11.80 -10.45
CA PHE A 140 -4.07 12.96 -10.59
C PHE A 140 -3.16 12.82 -11.81
N THR A 141 -2.54 13.94 -12.18
CA THR A 141 -1.44 13.98 -13.14
C THR A 141 -0.39 14.99 -12.70
N TYR A 142 0.85 14.73 -13.09
CA TYR A 142 1.96 15.67 -13.01
C TYR A 142 2.96 15.39 -14.14
N ASP A 143 3.89 16.32 -14.38
CA ASP A 143 5.02 16.10 -15.27
C ASP A 143 6.06 15.18 -14.57
N PRO A 144 6.24 13.92 -15.00
CA PRO A 144 7.11 12.97 -14.31
C PRO A 144 8.59 13.38 -14.33
N LEU A 145 9.00 14.30 -15.20
CA LEU A 145 10.37 14.81 -15.22
C LEU A 145 10.64 15.80 -14.06
N LYS A 146 9.57 16.31 -13.43
CA LYS A 146 9.65 17.27 -12.33
C LYS A 146 9.48 16.63 -10.95
N TRP A 147 9.25 15.32 -10.89
CA TRP A 147 8.90 14.62 -9.65
C TRP A 147 9.66 13.30 -9.52
N ALA A 148 10.35 13.14 -8.39
CA ALA A 148 11.01 11.91 -8.01
C ALA A 148 10.14 11.15 -7.00
N ALA A 149 9.56 10.02 -7.44
CA ALA A 149 8.86 9.08 -6.59
C ALA A 149 9.83 8.36 -5.64
N GLN A 150 9.41 8.15 -4.40
CA GLN A 150 10.15 7.43 -3.37
C GLN A 150 9.20 6.56 -2.54
N ARG A 151 9.68 5.36 -2.22
CA ARG A 151 8.94 4.36 -1.43
C ARG A 151 9.67 3.92 -0.17
N GLU A 152 10.97 4.18 -0.06
CA GLU A 152 11.75 3.82 1.12
C GLU A 152 11.46 4.81 2.25
N ASN A 153 11.47 4.33 3.49
CA ASN A 153 11.17 5.13 4.69
C ASN A 153 9.82 5.87 4.60
N THR A 154 8.77 5.23 4.05
CA THR A 154 7.51 5.86 3.62
C THR A 154 7.05 6.99 4.55
N TYR A 155 6.98 8.21 4.03
CA TYR A 155 6.39 9.35 4.75
C TYR A 155 4.87 9.28 4.68
N GLY A 156 4.33 9.14 3.47
CA GLY A 156 2.91 8.94 3.22
C GLY A 156 2.45 7.51 3.45
N PRO A 157 1.11 7.26 3.45
CA PRO A 157 0.55 5.94 3.69
C PRO A 157 1.16 4.83 2.81
N CYS A 158 1.46 5.11 1.53
CA CYS A 158 2.16 4.18 0.63
C CYS A 158 3.18 4.86 -0.30
N GLY A 159 3.97 5.80 0.24
CA GLY A 159 5.03 6.48 -0.50
C GLY A 159 4.81 7.98 -0.65
N TYR A 160 5.69 8.64 -1.42
CA TYR A 160 5.65 10.07 -1.65
C TYR A 160 6.39 10.47 -2.94
N VAL A 161 6.22 11.72 -3.35
CA VAL A 161 6.98 12.35 -4.43
C VAL A 161 7.69 13.60 -3.93
N LYS A 162 8.89 13.84 -4.48
CA LYS A 162 9.70 15.03 -4.23
C LYS A 162 9.89 15.81 -5.51
N ASN A 163 9.54 17.08 -5.54
CA ASN A 163 9.71 17.88 -6.76
C ASN A 163 11.18 18.27 -6.99
N THR A 164 11.55 18.43 -8.26
CA THR A 164 12.89 18.88 -8.69
C THR A 164 12.92 20.35 -9.09
N ALA A 165 11.76 21.00 -9.21
CA ALA A 165 11.63 22.40 -9.62
C ALA A 165 10.41 23.08 -8.98
N ALA A 166 10.52 24.38 -8.71
CA ALA A 166 9.39 25.20 -8.30
C ALA A 166 8.29 25.24 -9.38
N ASN A 167 7.05 25.48 -8.96
CA ASN A 167 5.85 25.53 -9.80
C ASN A 167 5.63 24.25 -10.64
N ALA A 168 6.12 23.11 -10.16
CA ALA A 168 5.81 21.80 -10.74
C ALA A 168 4.39 21.40 -10.30
N THR A 169 3.38 21.69 -11.11
CA THR A 169 1.98 21.45 -10.71
C THR A 169 1.65 19.95 -10.64
N ILE A 170 1.01 19.53 -9.56
CA ILE A 170 0.18 18.31 -9.51
C ILE A 170 -1.27 18.76 -9.69
N ASN A 171 -1.98 18.16 -10.65
CA ASN A 171 -3.41 18.39 -10.85
C ASN A 171 -4.19 17.16 -10.39
N VAL A 172 -5.07 17.34 -9.41
CA VAL A 172 -5.92 16.30 -8.84
C VAL A 172 -7.35 16.51 -9.31
N GLN A 173 -7.94 15.48 -9.92
CA GLN A 173 -9.27 15.49 -10.50
C GLN A 173 -10.22 14.64 -9.65
N GLY A 174 -11.10 15.30 -8.91
CA GLY A 174 -12.29 14.67 -8.33
C GLY A 174 -13.38 14.58 -9.39
N LYS A 175 -13.78 13.37 -9.75
CA LYS A 175 -14.68 13.07 -10.88
C LYS A 175 -16.10 12.70 -10.45
N VAL A 176 -16.36 12.82 -9.16
CA VAL A 176 -17.65 12.59 -8.51
C VAL A 176 -17.84 13.63 -7.41
N ASN A 177 -19.05 13.72 -6.89
CA ASN A 177 -19.35 14.55 -5.74
C ASN A 177 -18.55 14.07 -4.51
N LEU A 178 -17.74 14.98 -3.98
CA LEU A 178 -16.95 14.82 -2.76
C LEU A 178 -17.23 16.02 -1.85
N ASN A 179 -16.79 15.94 -0.61
CA ASN A 179 -16.87 17.04 0.36
C ASN A 179 -15.50 17.63 0.67
N THR A 180 -14.47 16.80 0.72
CA THR A 180 -13.12 17.25 1.08
C THR A 180 -12.08 16.55 0.23
N LEU A 181 -11.06 17.31 -0.15
CA LEU A 181 -9.76 16.83 -0.64
C LEU A 181 -8.68 17.30 0.35
N THR A 182 -8.13 16.37 1.13
CA THR A 182 -7.08 16.65 2.12
C THR A 182 -5.71 16.44 1.50
N ILE A 183 -4.94 17.49 1.29
CA ILE A 183 -3.55 17.43 0.79
C ILE A 183 -2.65 16.95 1.92
N ILE A 184 -1.79 15.95 1.67
CA ILE A 184 -0.85 15.39 2.65
C ILE A 184 0.59 15.68 2.21
N PHE A 185 1.38 16.32 3.07
CA PHE A 185 2.72 16.80 2.75
C PHE A 185 3.68 16.73 3.95
N GLU A 186 4.98 16.81 3.69
CA GLU A 186 5.99 16.87 4.73
C GLU A 186 6.16 18.31 5.26
N LYS A 187 6.41 18.46 6.57
CA LYS A 187 6.87 19.70 7.17
C LYS A 187 8.24 19.53 7.82
N HIS A 188 9.09 20.56 7.79
CA HIS A 188 10.40 20.57 8.47
C HIS A 188 10.94 22.00 8.65
N ALA A 189 12.04 22.17 9.41
CA ALA A 189 12.49 23.50 9.88
C ALA A 189 12.94 24.45 8.76
N ASN A 190 13.40 23.89 7.65
CA ASN A 190 13.88 24.62 6.47
C ASN A 190 12.95 24.44 5.27
N ALA A 191 11.71 24.01 5.51
CA ALA A 191 10.75 23.78 4.44
C ALA A 191 10.25 25.11 3.88
N GLY A 192 9.94 25.10 2.59
CA GLY A 192 9.37 26.23 1.88
C GLY A 192 7.86 26.36 2.10
N ASN A 193 7.19 26.69 1.02
CA ASN A 193 5.75 26.88 0.99
C ASN A 193 5.25 26.27 -0.32
N PHE A 194 4.06 25.72 -0.30
CA PHE A 194 3.34 25.43 -1.53
C PHE A 194 2.12 26.33 -1.64
N ARG A 195 1.47 26.29 -2.80
CA ARG A 195 0.15 26.90 -2.98
C ARG A 195 -0.79 25.91 -3.65
N TYR A 196 -2.09 26.08 -3.41
CA TYR A 196 -3.11 25.32 -4.10
C TYR A 196 -4.25 26.21 -4.58
N ARG A 197 -5.00 25.78 -5.58
CA ARG A 197 -6.24 26.44 -6.00
C ARG A 197 -7.25 25.41 -6.49
N LEU A 198 -8.53 25.74 -6.33
CA LEU A 198 -9.65 24.93 -6.78
C LEU A 198 -10.26 25.55 -8.06
N ASN A 199 -10.46 24.73 -9.09
CA ASN A 199 -11.12 25.08 -10.34
C ASN A 199 -10.59 26.36 -11.00
N GLY A 200 -9.26 26.56 -10.98
CA GLY A 200 -8.61 27.74 -11.55
C GLY A 200 -8.82 29.04 -10.77
N GLY A 201 -9.37 28.97 -9.56
CA GLY A 201 -9.59 30.11 -8.67
C GLY A 201 -8.32 30.74 -8.11
N ALA A 202 -8.47 31.54 -7.04
CA ALA A 202 -7.35 32.18 -6.36
C ALA A 202 -6.43 31.16 -5.69
N TRP A 203 -5.14 31.46 -5.65
CA TRP A 203 -4.15 30.67 -4.94
C TRP A 203 -4.22 30.89 -3.42
N THR A 204 -4.16 29.79 -2.68
CA THR A 204 -3.94 29.78 -1.23
C THR A 204 -2.54 29.25 -0.95
N THR A 205 -1.70 30.03 -0.25
CA THR A 205 -0.34 29.62 0.13
C THR A 205 -0.35 28.93 1.50
N VAL A 206 0.39 27.84 1.63
CA VAL A 206 0.52 27.02 2.84
C VAL A 206 2.00 26.91 3.20
N SER A 207 2.32 27.22 4.45
CA SER A 207 3.67 27.03 4.99
C SER A 207 3.92 25.56 5.32
N MET A 208 5.06 25.05 4.87
CA MET A 208 5.54 23.72 5.21
C MET A 208 6.50 23.75 6.41
N THR A 209 6.74 24.92 7.01
CA THR A 209 7.72 25.07 8.09
C THR A 209 7.22 24.41 9.37
N SER A 210 8.09 23.64 10.03
CA SER A 210 7.87 23.10 11.38
C SER A 210 9.20 22.92 12.12
N PRO A 211 9.29 23.15 13.44
CA PRO A 211 10.54 22.96 14.18
C PRO A 211 11.15 21.55 14.05
N THR A 212 10.32 20.54 13.82
CA THR A 212 10.70 19.14 13.64
C THR A 212 10.13 18.58 12.34
N GLN A 213 10.70 17.49 11.83
CA GLN A 213 10.13 16.77 10.70
C GLN A 213 8.80 16.13 11.12
N GLU A 214 7.73 16.43 10.39
CA GLU A 214 6.39 15.89 10.66
C GLU A 214 5.55 15.82 9.37
N ILE A 215 4.34 15.30 9.47
CA ILE A 215 3.36 15.31 8.38
C ILE A 215 2.37 16.46 8.61
N GLY A 216 2.22 17.30 7.59
CA GLY A 216 1.19 18.32 7.50
C GLY A 216 0.01 17.85 6.65
N SER A 217 -1.14 18.46 6.89
CA SER A 217 -2.30 18.32 6.01
C SER A 217 -3.08 19.63 5.89
N VAL A 218 -3.76 19.80 4.75
CA VAL A 218 -4.70 20.90 4.51
C VAL A 218 -5.95 20.36 3.84
N ASP A 219 -7.10 20.63 4.44
CA ASP A 219 -8.41 20.31 3.88
C ASP A 219 -8.84 21.37 2.87
N VAL A 220 -9.22 20.92 1.68
CA VAL A 220 -9.86 21.73 0.65
C VAL A 220 -11.33 21.33 0.56
N ASP A 221 -12.23 22.26 0.87
CA ASP A 221 -13.68 22.04 0.74
C ASP A 221 -14.07 22.01 -0.74
N VAL A 222 -14.69 20.91 -1.16
CA VAL A 222 -15.22 20.69 -2.51
C VAL A 222 -16.71 20.38 -2.50
N THR A 223 -17.38 20.63 -1.37
CA THR A 223 -18.81 20.36 -1.17
C THR A 223 -19.66 21.06 -2.22
N GLY A 224 -20.63 20.32 -2.77
CA GLY A 224 -21.56 20.83 -3.78
C GLY A 224 -21.01 20.85 -5.20
N LEU A 225 -19.74 20.52 -5.40
CA LEU A 225 -19.16 20.36 -6.74
C LEU A 225 -19.45 18.96 -7.28
N ALA A 226 -19.90 18.90 -8.54
CA ALA A 226 -20.03 17.63 -9.26
C ALA A 226 -18.65 17.06 -9.67
N MET A 227 -17.72 17.96 -9.98
CA MET A 227 -16.33 17.69 -10.35
C MET A 227 -15.44 18.76 -9.72
N SER A 228 -14.22 18.40 -9.33
CA SER A 228 -13.23 19.34 -8.78
C SER A 228 -11.86 19.14 -9.44
N SER A 229 -11.20 20.25 -9.77
CA SER A 229 -9.81 20.30 -10.22
C SER A 229 -8.99 21.06 -9.19
N LEU A 230 -8.13 20.34 -8.47
CA LEU A 230 -7.23 20.88 -7.46
C LEU A 230 -5.81 20.94 -8.02
N ASP A 231 -5.29 22.14 -8.21
CA ASP A 231 -3.88 22.34 -8.56
C ASP A 231 -3.07 22.50 -7.26
N ILE A 232 -1.94 21.81 -7.15
CA ILE A 232 -0.98 21.90 -6.04
C ILE A 232 0.38 22.27 -6.65
N GLU A 233 0.97 23.36 -6.19
CA GLU A 233 2.24 23.88 -6.72
C GLU A 233 3.26 24.12 -5.61
N PRO A 234 4.39 23.39 -5.62
CA PRO A 234 5.50 23.69 -4.74
C PRO A 234 6.16 25.01 -5.13
N LEU A 235 6.55 25.88 -4.19
CA LEU A 235 7.20 27.16 -4.51
C LEU A 235 8.73 27.09 -4.52
N ALA A 236 9.30 25.96 -4.10
CA ALA A 236 10.72 25.65 -4.18
C ALA A 236 10.93 24.19 -4.59
N ALA A 237 12.15 23.84 -5.05
CA ALA A 237 12.52 22.45 -5.28
C ALA A 237 12.71 21.71 -3.96
N GLY A 238 12.41 20.41 -3.95
CA GLY A 238 12.66 19.52 -2.82
C GLY A 238 11.53 19.39 -1.80
N GLU A 239 10.36 19.98 -2.08
CA GLU A 239 9.13 19.82 -1.30
C GLU A 239 8.51 18.44 -1.56
N ILE A 240 7.96 17.83 -0.50
CA ILE A 240 7.46 16.45 -0.51
C ILE A 240 5.94 16.41 -0.32
N PHE A 241 5.27 15.66 -1.20
CA PHE A 241 3.84 15.38 -1.13
C PHE A 241 3.58 13.88 -1.14
N CYS A 242 2.64 13.44 -0.31
CA CYS A 242 2.28 12.03 -0.17
C CYS A 242 1.13 11.66 -1.11
N GLY A 243 0.10 12.51 -1.14
CA GLY A 243 -1.16 12.23 -1.85
C GLY A 243 -2.26 13.18 -1.43
N VAL A 244 -3.48 12.86 -1.85
CA VAL A 244 -4.72 13.51 -1.40
C VAL A 244 -5.69 12.46 -0.86
N HIS A 245 -6.26 12.69 0.31
CA HIS A 245 -7.35 11.86 0.85
C HIS A 245 -8.70 12.52 0.55
N SER A 246 -9.62 11.78 -0.08
CA SER A 246 -10.96 12.27 -0.36
C SER A 246 -12.01 11.74 0.60
N LYS A 247 -13.00 12.58 0.92
CA LYS A 247 -14.12 12.18 1.79
C LYS A 247 -15.46 12.62 1.21
N ARG A 248 -16.47 11.76 1.34
CA ARG A 248 -17.89 12.13 1.33
C ARG A 248 -18.39 12.23 2.77
N SER A 249 -19.19 13.26 3.07
CA SER A 249 -19.78 13.57 4.38
C SER A 249 -21.05 12.76 4.62
N VAL A 250 -20.98 11.45 4.41
CA VAL A 250 -22.08 10.51 4.60
C VAL A 250 -21.64 9.37 5.52
N ASN A 251 -22.60 8.80 6.25
CA ASN A 251 -22.40 7.55 6.97
C ASN A 251 -22.23 6.43 5.94
N ALA A 252 -20.99 6.03 5.71
CA ALA A 252 -20.61 5.19 4.58
C ALA A 252 -19.30 4.44 4.83
N LEU A 253 -19.09 3.41 4.02
CA LEU A 253 -17.83 2.68 3.95
C LEU A 253 -16.85 3.45 3.05
N ALA A 254 -15.75 3.91 3.61
CA ALA A 254 -14.63 4.43 2.85
C ALA A 254 -13.51 3.37 2.79
N MET A 255 -12.89 3.24 1.62
CA MET A 255 -11.94 2.17 1.33
C MET A 255 -10.65 2.76 0.77
N ASP A 256 -9.57 2.64 1.54
CA ASP A 256 -8.29 3.28 1.23
C ASP A 256 -7.28 2.24 0.74
N LYS A 257 -6.93 2.34 -0.55
CA LYS A 257 -5.93 1.47 -1.18
C LYS A 257 -4.53 2.02 -0.90
N VAL A 258 -3.79 1.34 -0.03
CA VAL A 258 -2.47 1.77 0.43
C VAL A 258 -1.45 0.68 0.13
N GLY A 259 -1.09 0.55 -1.14
CA GLY A 259 -0.18 -0.49 -1.63
C GLY A 259 1.09 0.08 -2.26
N ALA A 260 2.24 -0.55 -2.00
CA ALA A 260 3.51 -0.19 -2.62
C ALA A 260 4.20 -1.42 -3.23
N ALA A 261 4.36 -1.45 -4.56
CA ALA A 261 5.01 -2.57 -5.23
C ALA A 261 6.46 -2.76 -4.78
N GLY A 262 6.81 -4.02 -4.52
CA GLY A 262 8.13 -4.43 -4.04
C GLY A 262 8.37 -4.16 -2.56
N ALA A 263 7.42 -3.53 -1.85
CA ALA A 263 7.57 -3.24 -0.43
C ALA A 263 7.43 -4.51 0.42
N THR A 264 8.07 -4.46 1.58
CA THR A 264 7.92 -5.41 2.68
C THR A 264 7.20 -4.72 3.85
N ALA A 265 6.77 -5.47 4.85
CA ALA A 265 6.22 -4.91 6.08
C ALA A 265 7.20 -3.94 6.76
N HIS A 266 8.52 -4.14 6.59
CA HIS A 266 9.56 -3.30 7.15
C HIS A 266 9.41 -1.83 6.74
N ASP A 267 9.09 -1.55 5.48
CA ASP A 267 9.03 -0.20 4.93
C ASP A 267 8.04 0.70 5.71
N PHE A 268 7.00 0.09 6.27
CA PHE A 268 5.93 0.74 7.04
C PHE A 268 6.16 0.63 8.56
N ALA A 269 6.82 -0.43 9.01
CA ALA A 269 7.06 -0.71 10.42
C ALA A 269 8.04 0.26 11.10
N GLN A 270 8.97 0.88 10.37
CA GLN A 270 10.10 1.57 10.98
C GLN A 270 9.88 3.06 11.31
N ASN A 271 9.02 3.78 10.57
CA ASN A 271 8.95 5.24 10.69
C ASN A 271 7.64 5.73 11.34
N ASP A 272 7.72 6.74 12.23
CA ASP A 272 6.56 7.42 12.82
C ASP A 272 5.89 8.39 11.85
N LEU A 273 6.60 8.90 10.83
CA LEU A 273 5.98 9.72 9.78
C LEU A 273 4.85 8.95 9.06
N TRP A 274 5.07 7.66 8.80
CA TRP A 274 4.02 6.79 8.26
C TRP A 274 2.78 6.73 9.15
N LYS A 275 2.97 6.63 10.48
CA LYS A 275 1.86 6.61 11.44
C LYS A 275 1.08 7.93 11.36
N THR A 276 1.77 9.06 11.41
CA THR A 276 1.13 10.39 11.37
C THR A 276 0.40 10.63 10.05
N SER A 277 0.94 10.18 8.91
CA SER A 277 0.23 10.30 7.63
C SER A 277 -0.97 9.35 7.55
N THR A 278 -0.86 8.13 8.08
CA THR A 278 -1.96 7.16 8.15
C THR A 278 -3.06 7.61 9.12
N GLN A 279 -2.73 8.40 10.13
CA GLN A 279 -3.70 9.00 11.05
C GLN A 279 -4.72 9.91 10.33
N ILE A 280 -4.38 10.48 9.18
CA ILE A 280 -5.30 11.31 8.37
C ILE A 280 -6.45 10.46 7.78
N ILE A 281 -6.19 9.16 7.55
CA ILE A 281 -7.20 8.17 7.15
C ILE A 281 -8.05 7.76 8.36
N ASN A 282 -7.42 7.66 9.55
CA ASN A 282 -8.06 7.23 10.80
C ASN A 282 -8.75 5.85 10.68
N PRO A 283 -8.02 4.79 10.33
CA PRO A 283 -8.60 3.49 10.00
C PRO A 283 -9.30 2.84 11.19
N GLU A 284 -10.49 2.32 10.95
CA GLU A 284 -11.30 1.54 11.90
C GLU A 284 -11.17 0.03 11.65
N LEU A 285 -10.86 -0.34 10.40
CA LEU A 285 -10.42 -1.66 9.98
C LEU A 285 -9.18 -1.51 9.11
N ALA A 286 -8.19 -2.39 9.31
CA ALA A 286 -7.02 -2.47 8.46
C ALA A 286 -6.79 -3.90 7.98
N THR A 287 -6.43 -4.08 6.70
CA THR A 287 -5.80 -5.32 6.25
C THR A 287 -4.31 -5.14 6.08
N ILE A 288 -3.53 -6.17 6.43
CA ILE A 288 -2.08 -6.19 6.24
C ILE A 288 -1.73 -7.38 5.34
N MET A 289 -1.28 -7.10 4.12
CA MET A 289 -0.89 -8.12 3.14
C MET A 289 0.53 -7.90 2.63
N PHE A 290 1.46 -8.65 3.19
CA PHE A 290 2.86 -8.73 2.79
C PHE A 290 3.30 -10.19 2.79
N GLY A 291 4.54 -10.46 2.39
CA GLY A 291 5.16 -11.78 2.47
C GLY A 291 5.79 -12.22 1.15
N THR A 292 5.25 -11.78 0.00
CA THR A 292 5.82 -12.15 -1.30
C THR A 292 7.22 -11.56 -1.49
N ASN A 293 7.41 -10.28 -1.12
CA ASN A 293 8.71 -9.63 -1.21
C ASN A 293 9.67 -10.08 -0.10
N GLU A 294 9.16 -10.41 1.09
CA GLU A 294 9.93 -11.00 2.18
C GLU A 294 10.52 -12.35 1.76
N ILE A 295 9.71 -13.21 1.12
CA ILE A 295 10.16 -14.47 0.52
C ILE A 295 11.26 -14.18 -0.52
N MET A 296 10.99 -13.31 -1.50
CA MET A 296 11.93 -12.97 -2.56
C MET A 296 13.28 -12.47 -2.02
N GLN A 297 13.25 -11.67 -0.94
CA GLN A 297 14.43 -11.03 -0.35
C GLN A 297 15.07 -11.85 0.78
N ASN A 298 14.52 -13.03 1.11
CA ASN A 298 14.96 -13.86 2.23
C ASN A 298 14.95 -13.14 3.60
N VAL A 299 14.00 -12.21 3.81
CA VAL A 299 13.74 -11.60 5.12
C VAL A 299 13.27 -12.70 6.07
N SER A 300 13.80 -12.79 7.30
CA SER A 300 13.40 -13.91 8.16
C SER A 300 11.91 -13.81 8.57
N PRO A 301 11.19 -14.94 8.72
CA PRO A 301 9.83 -14.92 9.25
C PRO A 301 9.73 -14.28 10.64
N ALA A 302 10.81 -14.34 11.43
CA ALA A 302 10.90 -13.66 12.71
C ALA A 302 10.94 -12.13 12.56
N ASP A 303 11.72 -11.61 11.59
CA ASP A 303 11.77 -10.17 11.32
C ASP A 303 10.42 -9.66 10.80
N MET A 304 9.80 -10.40 9.86
CA MET A 304 8.45 -10.06 9.37
C MET A 304 7.43 -10.02 10.51
N LYS A 305 7.52 -10.96 11.46
CA LYS A 305 6.66 -10.98 12.65
C LYS A 305 6.84 -9.73 13.51
N VAL A 306 8.06 -9.26 13.70
CA VAL A 306 8.34 -7.99 14.40
C VAL A 306 7.77 -6.80 13.63
N ASP A 307 7.98 -6.74 12.32
CA ASP A 307 7.50 -5.62 11.50
C ASP A 307 5.97 -5.55 11.49
N VAL A 308 5.27 -6.68 11.30
CA VAL A 308 3.80 -6.71 11.35
C VAL A 308 3.27 -6.37 12.74
N GLN A 309 3.94 -6.80 13.82
CA GLN A 309 3.59 -6.38 15.18
C GLN A 309 3.70 -4.85 15.34
N ASN A 310 4.76 -4.24 14.82
CA ASN A 310 4.95 -2.80 14.87
C ASN A 310 3.86 -2.04 14.08
N ILE A 311 3.48 -2.54 12.90
CA ILE A 311 2.35 -1.99 12.13
C ILE A 311 1.05 -2.06 12.96
N ILE A 312 0.75 -3.21 13.58
CA ILE A 312 -0.43 -3.39 14.44
C ILE A 312 -0.43 -2.38 15.59
N ASN A 313 0.72 -2.20 16.25
CA ASN A 313 0.85 -1.25 17.36
C ASN A 313 0.53 0.18 16.89
N LYS A 314 1.12 0.61 15.78
CA LYS A 314 0.88 1.95 15.21
C LYS A 314 -0.57 2.18 14.81
N LEU A 315 -1.22 1.19 14.18
CA LEU A 315 -2.64 1.27 13.83
C LEU A 315 -3.51 1.39 15.08
N ARG A 316 -3.16 0.70 16.17
CA ARG A 316 -3.86 0.79 17.45
C ARG A 316 -3.50 2.04 18.27
N GLU A 317 -2.34 2.64 18.04
CA GLU A 317 -2.03 3.98 18.56
C GLU A 317 -2.90 5.05 17.88
N ILE A 318 -3.16 4.91 16.58
CA ILE A 318 -4.08 5.80 15.84
C ILE A 318 -5.52 5.57 16.31
N THR A 319 -5.99 4.33 16.25
CA THR A 319 -7.35 3.93 16.64
C THR A 319 -7.27 2.76 17.63
N PRO A 320 -7.44 2.98 18.95
CA PRO A 320 -7.25 1.94 19.99
C PRO A 320 -8.00 0.61 19.76
N ASN A 321 -9.14 0.65 19.07
CA ASN A 321 -9.95 -0.52 18.72
C ASN A 321 -9.98 -0.78 17.21
N CYS A 322 -8.90 -0.45 16.49
CA CYS A 322 -8.75 -0.79 15.08
C CYS A 322 -8.86 -2.31 14.92
N ASP A 323 -9.85 -2.77 14.16
CA ASP A 323 -9.94 -4.16 13.74
C ASP A 323 -8.85 -4.45 12.71
N ILE A 324 -8.27 -5.65 12.76
CA ILE A 324 -7.16 -6.00 11.87
C ILE A 324 -7.41 -7.36 11.23
N LEU A 325 -7.16 -7.46 9.93
CA LEU A 325 -7.14 -8.69 9.15
C LEU A 325 -5.74 -8.90 8.54
N ILE A 326 -5.00 -9.87 9.08
CA ILE A 326 -3.68 -10.25 8.55
C ILE A 326 -3.88 -11.25 7.41
N MET A 327 -3.19 -11.04 6.28
CA MET A 327 -3.31 -11.90 5.10
C MET A 327 -1.94 -12.47 4.72
N ALA A 328 -1.75 -13.77 4.88
CA ALA A 328 -0.55 -14.46 4.39
C ALA A 328 -0.65 -14.69 2.87
N PRO A 329 0.46 -14.53 2.11
CA PRO A 329 0.43 -14.59 0.65
C PRO A 329 0.15 -16.01 0.12
N PRO A 330 -0.27 -16.15 -1.15
CA PRO A 330 -0.33 -17.44 -1.82
C PRO A 330 1.08 -17.98 -2.11
N GLU A 331 1.18 -19.27 -2.43
CA GLU A 331 2.41 -19.81 -3.00
C GLU A 331 2.63 -19.26 -4.42
N THR A 332 3.89 -19.00 -4.78
CA THR A 332 4.31 -18.49 -6.09
C THR A 332 5.46 -19.32 -6.67
N MET A 333 6.08 -18.87 -7.77
CA MET A 333 7.32 -19.45 -8.29
C MET A 333 8.42 -19.66 -7.24
N TYR A 334 8.42 -18.87 -6.15
CA TYR A 334 9.39 -19.01 -5.05
C TYR A 334 9.23 -20.28 -4.22
N GLU A 335 8.14 -21.02 -4.39
CA GLU A 335 7.97 -22.29 -3.70
C GLU A 335 8.79 -23.40 -4.39
N LYS A 336 8.74 -23.46 -5.73
CA LYS A 336 9.22 -24.62 -6.51
C LYS A 336 10.26 -24.31 -7.58
N GLU A 337 10.17 -23.15 -8.24
CA GLU A 337 10.96 -22.85 -9.44
C GLU A 337 12.17 -21.99 -9.12
N HIS A 338 11.98 -21.03 -8.22
CA HIS A 338 13.04 -20.15 -7.69
C HIS A 338 13.04 -20.24 -6.16
N PRO A 339 13.28 -21.44 -5.60
CA PRO A 339 13.15 -21.66 -4.16
C PRO A 339 14.02 -20.71 -3.36
N GLN A 340 13.39 -20.00 -2.44
CA GLN A 340 14.06 -19.13 -1.48
C GLN A 340 14.36 -19.89 -0.17
N LYS A 341 15.14 -19.26 0.72
CA LYS A 341 15.57 -19.82 2.01
C LYS A 341 14.39 -20.20 2.90
N TYR A 342 13.39 -19.32 2.97
CA TYR A 342 12.17 -19.52 3.74
C TYR A 342 11.01 -19.82 2.79
N LYS A 343 10.07 -20.65 3.24
CA LYS A 343 8.91 -21.09 2.47
C LYS A 343 7.67 -20.30 2.83
N THR A 344 6.67 -20.31 1.94
CA THR A 344 5.38 -19.65 2.16
C THR A 344 4.74 -20.09 3.49
N ALA A 345 4.90 -21.36 3.85
CA ALA A 345 4.41 -21.92 5.12
C ALA A 345 5.10 -21.31 6.36
N ASP A 346 6.38 -20.93 6.29
CA ASP A 346 7.10 -20.32 7.41
C ASP A 346 6.54 -18.94 7.73
N TYR A 347 6.27 -18.13 6.70
CA TYR A 347 5.61 -16.83 6.86
C TYR A 347 4.15 -16.98 7.27
N GLY A 348 3.42 -17.94 6.71
CA GLY A 348 2.06 -18.27 7.15
C GLY A 348 1.99 -18.61 8.63
N ASN A 349 2.96 -19.36 9.16
CA ASN A 349 3.06 -19.68 10.58
C ASN A 349 3.34 -18.43 11.42
N ALA A 350 4.33 -17.63 11.02
CA ALA A 350 4.71 -16.42 11.72
C ALA A 350 3.54 -15.41 11.82
N LEU A 351 2.85 -15.18 10.70
CA LEU A 351 1.70 -14.27 10.63
C LEU A 351 0.49 -14.80 11.41
N TYR A 352 0.25 -16.11 11.39
CA TYR A 352 -0.80 -16.72 12.22
C TYR A 352 -0.52 -16.55 13.71
N GLN A 353 0.72 -16.74 14.16
CA GLN A 353 1.11 -16.49 15.54
C GLN A 353 0.88 -15.02 15.95
N VAL A 354 1.18 -14.07 15.07
CA VAL A 354 0.88 -12.64 15.30
C VAL A 354 -0.62 -12.44 15.43
N ALA A 355 -1.43 -13.05 14.55
CA ALA A 355 -2.87 -12.89 14.56
C ALA A 355 -3.50 -13.39 15.87
N VAL A 356 -3.07 -14.56 16.35
CA VAL A 356 -3.51 -15.13 17.63
C VAL A 356 -3.10 -14.22 18.79
N ALA A 357 -1.82 -13.81 18.84
CA ALA A 357 -1.30 -12.99 19.93
C ALA A 357 -1.99 -11.61 20.04
N ASN A 358 -2.46 -11.06 18.92
CA ASN A 358 -3.05 -9.72 18.85
C ASN A 358 -4.58 -9.71 18.77
N ASN A 359 -5.25 -10.86 18.83
CA ASN A 359 -6.68 -11.00 18.58
C ASN A 359 -7.09 -10.31 17.27
N THR A 360 -6.45 -10.67 16.16
CA THR A 360 -6.82 -10.19 14.81
C THR A 360 -7.56 -11.29 14.06
N ALA A 361 -8.19 -10.95 12.93
CA ALA A 361 -8.56 -11.95 11.94
C ALA A 361 -7.34 -12.34 11.09
N PHE A 362 -7.42 -13.50 10.43
CA PHE A 362 -6.36 -14.02 9.58
C PHE A 362 -6.91 -14.81 8.39
N ILE A 363 -6.30 -14.65 7.21
CA ILE A 363 -6.52 -15.49 6.03
C ILE A 363 -5.16 -16.02 5.53
N ASN A 364 -5.11 -17.31 5.21
CA ASN A 364 -3.94 -17.95 4.62
C ASN A 364 -4.18 -18.24 3.13
N TYR A 365 -3.65 -17.39 2.23
CA TYR A 365 -3.89 -17.58 0.81
C TYR A 365 -3.16 -18.79 0.21
N ALA A 366 -2.11 -19.33 0.84
CA ALA A 366 -1.52 -20.60 0.40
C ALA A 366 -2.53 -21.76 0.53
N LYS A 367 -3.39 -21.74 1.56
CA LYS A 367 -4.48 -22.72 1.72
C LYS A 367 -5.68 -22.43 0.81
N VAL A 368 -5.97 -21.15 0.54
CA VAL A 368 -7.07 -20.75 -0.36
C VAL A 368 -6.76 -21.10 -1.82
N PHE A 369 -5.53 -20.87 -2.27
CA PHE A 369 -5.10 -21.10 -3.65
C PHE A 369 -4.71 -22.56 -3.86
N GLY A 370 -4.18 -23.21 -2.82
CA GLY A 370 -3.50 -24.49 -2.93
C GLY A 370 -2.08 -24.35 -3.52
N PRO A 371 -1.37 -25.49 -3.70
CA PRO A 371 0.04 -25.46 -4.03
C PRO A 371 0.36 -24.85 -5.40
N PHE A 372 1.47 -24.11 -5.48
CA PHE A 372 1.91 -23.48 -6.71
C PHE A 372 2.09 -24.51 -7.84
N SER A 373 1.50 -24.25 -9.02
CA SER A 373 1.60 -25.15 -10.18
C SER A 373 1.37 -24.46 -11.53
N GLN A 374 1.84 -25.10 -12.61
CA GLN A 374 1.52 -24.65 -13.97
C GLN A 374 0.00 -24.64 -14.24
N ALA A 375 -0.79 -25.52 -13.61
CA ALA A 375 -2.24 -25.53 -13.76
C ALA A 375 -2.88 -24.24 -13.20
N GLN A 376 -2.36 -23.71 -12.07
CA GLN A 376 -2.80 -22.42 -11.55
C GLN A 376 -2.46 -21.26 -12.50
N VAL A 377 -1.29 -21.29 -13.13
CA VAL A 377 -0.89 -20.28 -14.13
C VAL A 377 -1.80 -20.34 -15.36
N THR A 378 -1.98 -21.53 -15.95
CA THR A 378 -2.86 -21.73 -17.11
C THR A 378 -4.33 -21.42 -16.79
N GLY A 379 -4.76 -21.66 -15.55
CA GLY A 379 -6.11 -21.36 -15.07
C GLY A 379 -6.33 -19.90 -14.65
N GLY A 380 -5.32 -19.04 -14.70
CA GLY A 380 -5.43 -17.63 -14.33
C GLY A 380 -5.57 -17.36 -12.83
N ILE A 381 -5.19 -18.32 -11.98
CA ILE A 381 -5.10 -18.13 -10.52
C ILE A 381 -3.85 -17.32 -10.20
N ILE A 382 -2.70 -17.73 -10.74
CA ILE A 382 -1.46 -16.95 -10.74
C ILE A 382 -1.24 -16.44 -12.16
N ASP A 383 -0.74 -15.22 -12.33
CA ASP A 383 -0.46 -14.64 -13.64
C ASP A 383 0.78 -15.29 -14.28
N THR A 384 1.01 -14.98 -15.56
CA THR A 384 2.12 -15.49 -16.37
C THR A 384 3.50 -15.09 -15.87
N ASP A 385 3.60 -14.05 -15.04
CA ASP A 385 4.82 -13.70 -14.31
C ASP A 385 5.10 -14.60 -13.09
N ARG A 386 4.17 -15.52 -12.79
CA ARG A 386 4.24 -16.55 -11.76
C ARG A 386 4.39 -16.02 -10.33
N THR A 387 4.13 -14.73 -10.14
CA THR A 387 4.26 -14.02 -8.85
C THR A 387 2.99 -13.29 -8.46
N HIS A 388 2.30 -12.65 -9.39
CA HIS A 388 1.07 -11.89 -9.12
C HIS A 388 -0.17 -12.75 -9.33
N PRO A 389 -1.32 -12.41 -8.73
CA PRO A 389 -2.54 -13.17 -8.95
C PRO A 389 -3.11 -12.82 -10.33
N GLY A 390 -3.52 -13.84 -11.08
CA GLY A 390 -4.30 -13.64 -12.30
C GLY A 390 -5.72 -13.18 -11.98
N GLN A 391 -6.58 -13.09 -13.01
CA GLN A 391 -7.97 -12.65 -12.83
C GLN A 391 -8.76 -13.54 -11.86
N VAL A 392 -8.57 -14.87 -11.92
CA VAL A 392 -9.26 -15.83 -11.04
C VAL A 392 -8.71 -15.72 -9.63
N GLY A 393 -7.39 -15.64 -9.45
CA GLY A 393 -6.78 -15.50 -8.12
C GLY A 393 -7.18 -14.19 -7.45
N SER A 394 -7.23 -13.10 -8.22
CA SER A 394 -7.73 -11.80 -7.77
C SER A 394 -9.17 -11.89 -7.22
N GLN A 395 -10.02 -12.68 -7.88
CA GLN A 395 -11.37 -12.95 -7.39
C GLN A 395 -11.36 -13.83 -6.13
N MET A 396 -10.52 -14.86 -6.07
CA MET A 396 -10.40 -15.72 -4.88
C MET A 396 -9.96 -14.95 -3.63
N ILE A 397 -9.02 -14.00 -3.78
CA ILE A 397 -8.60 -13.11 -2.70
C ILE A 397 -9.80 -12.29 -2.21
N SER A 398 -10.47 -11.60 -3.14
CA SER A 398 -11.63 -10.76 -2.83
C SER A 398 -12.79 -11.56 -2.19
N ASP A 399 -13.07 -12.77 -2.67
CA ASP A 399 -14.11 -13.66 -2.13
C ASP A 399 -13.79 -14.12 -0.71
N ALA A 400 -12.54 -14.49 -0.43
CA ALA A 400 -12.12 -14.89 0.91
C ALA A 400 -12.25 -13.72 1.92
N MET A 401 -11.86 -12.51 1.51
CA MET A 401 -12.04 -11.30 2.33
C MET A 401 -13.51 -10.98 2.55
N TYR A 402 -14.31 -10.98 1.49
CA TYR A 402 -15.74 -10.72 1.59
C TYR A 402 -16.40 -11.71 2.55
N ASN A 403 -16.13 -13.01 2.41
CA ASN A 403 -16.63 -14.04 3.32
C ASN A 403 -16.16 -13.84 4.76
N MET A 404 -14.93 -13.36 4.98
CA MET A 404 -14.45 -13.02 6.33
C MET A 404 -15.23 -11.86 6.94
N LEU A 405 -15.54 -10.84 6.13
CA LEU A 405 -16.23 -9.63 6.57
C LEU A 405 -17.74 -9.82 6.73
N THR A 406 -18.36 -10.73 5.96
CA THR A 406 -19.81 -10.93 5.99
C THR A 406 -20.27 -12.11 6.82
N LYS A 407 -19.36 -12.95 7.34
CA LYS A 407 -19.65 -13.89 8.44
C LYS A 407 -20.15 -13.12 9.66
#